data_AF-Q0RH48-F1
#
_entry.id   AF-Q0RH48-F1
#
_cell.length_a   1.000
_cell.length_b   1.000
_cell.length_c   1.000
_cell.angle_alpha   90.00
_cell.angle_beta   90.00
_cell.angle_gamma   90.00
#
_symmetry.space_group_name_H-M   'P 1'
#
loop_
_entity.id
_entity.type
_entity.pdbx_description
1 polymer ?
#
loop_
_entity_poly.entity_id
_entity_poly.type
_entity_poly.pdbx_seq_one_letter_code
_entity_poly.pdbx_strand_id
1 'polypeptide(L)'
;MSTQGGTKAVLAALAANLGIAVTKFVAFLLTQSSSMLAESIHSVADSGNQGLLLLGQRKSASPPDEEHPFGYGRARYIAAFLVAIVLFSVGGLFSVYEGVEKLRHPHELESGLIAVVILVIAVGLESYSLSTAVRESSKTRGDRSWWQFIREARAPELPIVLLEDLAAELGLIFALLGVGLTLLLDDPIWDGAGTLAIGILLLVVAVLVATEAYGMLVGEAATPQAVATIRGTLAAAPGVTKVIHLRTLHLGPDELLVAAKIGIAPTATMREVAATIDGAEEALRASLTVPMRIFLEPDIPRDALPRPAASGTEATSAPA
;
A
#
# COMPACT_ATOMS: atom_id res chain seq x y z
N MET A 1 7.15 -8.38 -22.20
CA MET A 1 8.32 -7.46 -22.24
C MET A 1 9.41 -8.02 -21.33
N SER A 2 10.66 -7.89 -21.75
CA SER A 2 11.91 -8.50 -21.24
C SER A 2 12.01 -8.80 -19.72
N THR A 3 11.92 -10.08 -19.36
CA THR A 3 12.10 -10.60 -17.99
C THR A 3 13.55 -10.52 -17.47
N GLN A 4 14.57 -10.38 -18.35
CA GLN A 4 15.98 -10.29 -17.93
C GLN A 4 16.44 -8.88 -17.52
N GLY A 5 15.78 -7.83 -18.00
CA GLY A 5 16.11 -6.44 -17.63
C GLY A 5 15.55 -6.06 -16.25
N GLY A 6 14.33 -6.53 -15.93
CA GLY A 6 13.67 -6.26 -14.66
C GLY A 6 14.40 -6.88 -13.46
N THR A 7 14.82 -8.15 -13.56
CA THR A 7 15.49 -8.83 -12.44
C THR A 7 16.84 -8.19 -12.09
N LYS A 8 17.61 -7.74 -13.08
CA LYS A 8 18.87 -7.03 -12.85
C LYS A 8 18.64 -5.68 -12.18
N ALA A 9 17.61 -4.94 -12.59
CA ALA A 9 17.26 -3.66 -11.96
C ALA A 9 16.78 -3.84 -10.51
N VAL A 10 15.95 -4.84 -10.24
CA VAL A 10 15.48 -5.18 -8.88
C VAL A 10 16.64 -5.59 -7.98
N LEU A 11 17.56 -6.44 -8.48
CA LEU A 11 18.75 -6.83 -7.72
C LEU A 11 19.69 -5.64 -7.47
N ALA A 12 19.82 -4.72 -8.43
CA ALA A 12 20.62 -3.51 -8.26
C ALA A 12 20.02 -2.56 -7.20
N ALA A 13 18.70 -2.38 -7.22
CA ALA A 13 17.99 -1.58 -6.20
C ALA A 13 18.12 -2.20 -4.81
N LEU A 14 17.89 -3.52 -4.68
CA LEU A 14 18.07 -4.23 -3.41
C LEU A 14 19.51 -4.13 -2.88
N ALA A 15 20.51 -4.26 -3.77
CA ALA A 15 21.91 -4.12 -3.39
C ALA A 15 22.26 -2.69 -2.95
N ALA A 16 21.67 -1.67 -3.58
CA ALA A 16 21.83 -0.28 -3.18
C ALA A 16 21.26 -0.02 -1.78
N ASN A 17 20.02 -0.47 -1.51
CA ASN A 17 19.37 -0.31 -0.22
C ASN A 17 20.11 -1.05 0.90
N LEU A 18 20.60 -2.26 0.62
CA LEU A 18 21.45 -2.99 1.57
C LEU A 18 22.78 -2.27 1.82
N GLY A 19 23.36 -1.66 0.78
CA GLY A 19 24.56 -0.83 0.91
C GLY A 19 24.35 0.36 1.85
N ILE A 20 23.24 1.08 1.69
CA ILE A 20 22.84 2.19 2.57
C ILE A 20 22.65 1.69 4.01
N ALA A 21 21.97 0.56 4.20
CA ALA A 21 21.79 -0.04 5.52
C ALA A 21 23.13 -0.37 6.21
N VAL A 22 24.08 -0.94 5.47
CA VAL A 22 25.43 -1.22 5.99
C VAL A 22 26.16 0.07 6.35
N THR A 23 26.09 1.12 5.51
CA THR A 23 26.70 2.42 5.82
C THR A 23 26.14 3.04 7.10
N LYS A 24 24.81 3.05 7.27
CA LYS A 24 24.16 3.55 8.48
C LYS A 24 24.57 2.73 9.71
N PHE A 25 24.63 1.41 9.59
CA PHE A 25 25.02 0.54 10.70
C PHE A 25 26.47 0.74 11.14
N VAL A 26 27.40 0.86 10.19
CA VAL A 26 28.80 1.20 10.48
C VAL A 26 28.89 2.56 11.17
N ALA A 27 28.10 3.53 10.73
CA ALA A 27 28.05 4.85 11.33
C ALA A 27 27.53 4.81 12.78
N PHE A 28 26.51 3.98 13.06
CA PHE A 28 26.07 3.70 14.42
C PHE A 28 27.23 3.13 15.26
N LEU A 29 27.94 2.10 14.79
CA LEU A 29 29.03 1.49 15.56
C LEU A 29 30.13 2.50 15.92
N LEU A 30 30.45 3.42 15.01
CA LEU A 30 31.46 4.45 15.21
C LEU A 30 31.01 5.59 16.12
N THR A 31 29.70 5.79 16.30
CA THR A 31 29.15 7.00 16.93
C THR A 31 28.35 6.75 18.20
N GLN A 32 27.88 5.51 18.39
CA GLN A 32 27.01 5.10 19.49
C GLN A 32 25.74 6.00 19.63
N SER A 33 25.33 6.65 18.54
CA SER A 33 24.11 7.47 18.48
C SER A 33 22.86 6.59 18.38
N SER A 34 21.86 6.90 19.21
CA SER A 34 20.57 6.21 19.17
C SER A 34 19.80 6.57 17.89
N SER A 35 19.93 7.80 17.39
CA SER A 35 19.31 8.18 16.11
C SER A 35 19.90 7.39 14.94
N MET A 36 21.23 7.16 14.95
CA MET A 36 21.89 6.32 13.94
C MET A 36 21.46 4.86 14.05
N LEU A 37 21.25 4.34 15.25
CA LEU A 37 20.75 2.97 15.45
C LEU A 37 19.33 2.81 14.88
N ALA A 38 18.42 3.74 15.21
CA ALA A 38 17.05 3.74 14.70
C ALA A 38 17.02 3.76 13.17
N GLU A 39 17.81 4.65 12.55
CA GLU A 39 17.95 4.73 11.10
C GLU A 39 18.52 3.46 10.46
N SER A 40 19.47 2.81 11.15
CA SER A 40 20.06 1.54 10.68
C SER A 40 19.04 0.41 10.70
N ILE A 41 18.28 0.29 11.79
CA ILE A 41 17.26 -0.75 11.96
C ILE A 41 16.11 -0.52 10.97
N HIS A 42 15.74 0.73 10.74
CA HIS A 42 14.77 1.09 9.72
C HIS A 42 15.22 0.62 8.32
N SER A 43 16.45 0.94 7.89
CA SER A 43 16.95 0.50 6.57
C SER A 43 17.10 -1.03 6.43
N VAL A 44 17.38 -1.74 7.53
CA VAL A 44 17.36 -3.21 7.54
C VAL A 44 15.92 -3.74 7.40
N ALA A 45 14.96 -3.16 8.12
CA ALA A 45 13.56 -3.52 8.03
C ALA A 45 13.02 -3.27 6.61
N ASP A 46 13.34 -2.14 6.01
CA ASP A 46 12.97 -1.77 4.64
C ASP A 46 13.53 -2.76 3.60
N SER A 47 14.81 -3.15 3.72
CA SER A 47 15.41 -4.19 2.89
C SER A 47 14.65 -5.53 2.99
N GLY A 48 14.19 -5.87 4.20
CA GLY A 48 13.33 -7.04 4.45
C GLY A 48 11.94 -6.90 3.82
N ASN A 49 11.33 -5.71 3.91
CA ASN A 49 10.03 -5.39 3.35
C ASN A 49 10.01 -5.57 1.82
N GLN A 50 11.06 -5.14 1.14
CA GLN A 50 11.24 -5.37 -0.31
C GLN A 50 11.24 -6.87 -0.64
N GLY A 51 11.91 -7.68 0.19
CA GLY A 51 11.87 -9.13 0.08
C GLY A 51 10.45 -9.70 0.23
N LEU A 52 9.68 -9.22 1.21
CA LEU A 52 8.29 -9.63 1.41
C LEU A 52 7.40 -9.27 0.21
N LEU A 53 7.54 -8.06 -0.33
CA LEU A 53 6.80 -7.61 -1.52
C LEU A 53 7.12 -8.48 -2.74
N LEU A 54 8.40 -8.81 -2.97
CA LEU A 54 8.82 -9.71 -4.05
C LEU A 54 8.25 -11.13 -3.89
N LEU A 55 8.22 -11.66 -2.67
CA LEU A 55 7.61 -12.95 -2.38
C LEU A 55 6.09 -12.91 -2.63
N GLY A 56 5.41 -11.85 -2.17
CA GLY A 56 3.98 -11.63 -2.43
C GLY A 56 3.66 -11.55 -3.92
N GLN A 57 4.46 -10.80 -4.67
CA GLN A 57 4.35 -10.70 -6.13
C GLN A 57 4.52 -12.07 -6.80
N ARG A 58 5.57 -12.81 -6.46
CA ARG A 58 5.83 -14.15 -7.01
C ARG A 58 4.69 -15.13 -6.69
N LYS A 59 4.20 -15.13 -5.46
CA LYS A 59 3.08 -15.99 -5.05
C LYS A 59 1.79 -15.59 -5.77
N SER A 60 1.53 -14.30 -5.96
CA SER A 60 0.32 -13.83 -6.64
C SER A 60 0.21 -14.22 -8.11
N ALA A 61 1.35 -14.45 -8.77
CA ALA A 61 1.41 -14.92 -10.14
C ALA A 61 1.14 -16.43 -10.30
N SER A 62 0.91 -17.14 -9.18
CA SER A 62 0.58 -18.56 -9.22
C SER A 62 -0.84 -18.76 -9.79
N PRO A 63 -1.04 -19.76 -10.67
CA PRO A 63 -2.34 -20.03 -11.27
C PRO A 63 -3.36 -20.48 -10.20
N PRO A 64 -4.67 -20.35 -10.49
CA PRO A 64 -5.72 -20.93 -9.66
C PRO A 64 -5.61 -22.46 -9.53
N ASP A 65 -6.01 -22.96 -8.36
CA ASP A 65 -6.11 -24.39 -8.04
C ASP A 65 -7.44 -24.69 -7.32
N GLU A 66 -7.68 -25.94 -6.93
CA GLU A 66 -8.93 -26.34 -6.28
C GLU A 66 -9.16 -25.66 -4.92
N GLU A 67 -8.09 -25.38 -4.18
CA GLU A 67 -8.16 -24.67 -2.89
C GLU A 67 -8.37 -23.17 -3.09
N HIS A 68 -7.81 -22.61 -4.17
CA HIS A 68 -7.84 -21.19 -4.52
C HIS A 68 -8.37 -21.02 -5.95
N PRO A 69 -9.69 -21.16 -6.17
CA PRO A 69 -10.30 -21.13 -7.51
C PRO A 69 -10.20 -19.76 -8.20
N PHE A 70 -9.94 -18.71 -7.43
CA PHE A 70 -9.67 -17.35 -7.90
C PHE A 70 -8.17 -17.01 -7.94
N GLY A 71 -7.30 -18.01 -7.74
CA GLY A 71 -5.86 -17.83 -7.69
C GLY A 71 -5.37 -17.07 -6.47
N TYR A 72 -4.12 -16.60 -6.56
CA TYR A 72 -3.36 -16.09 -5.43
C TYR A 72 -3.17 -14.57 -5.45
N GLY A 73 -3.95 -13.82 -6.24
CA GLY A 73 -3.80 -12.36 -6.41
C GLY A 73 -3.67 -11.58 -5.10
N ARG A 74 -4.45 -11.97 -4.08
CA ARG A 74 -4.44 -11.38 -2.72
C ARG A 74 -3.11 -11.54 -1.97
N ALA A 75 -2.21 -12.42 -2.39
CA ALA A 75 -0.90 -12.59 -1.76
C ALA A 75 -0.08 -11.28 -1.74
N ARG A 76 -0.25 -10.40 -2.73
CA ARG A 76 0.37 -9.06 -2.74
C ARG A 76 -0.18 -8.17 -1.60
N TYR A 77 -1.48 -8.23 -1.33
CA TYR A 77 -2.09 -7.49 -0.22
C TYR A 77 -1.66 -8.03 1.15
N ILE A 78 -1.50 -9.36 1.27
CA ILE A 78 -0.99 -9.99 2.48
C ILE A 78 0.46 -9.54 2.73
N ALA A 79 1.31 -9.57 1.71
CA ALA A 79 2.69 -9.11 1.83
C ALA A 79 2.76 -7.63 2.26
N ALA A 80 1.96 -6.76 1.65
CA ALA A 80 1.84 -5.35 2.01
C ALA A 80 1.42 -5.13 3.48
N PHE A 81 0.50 -5.96 3.98
CA PHE A 81 0.09 -5.90 5.38
C PHE A 81 1.19 -6.39 6.33
N LEU A 82 1.93 -7.43 5.95
CA LEU A 82 3.10 -7.90 6.71
C LEU A 82 4.21 -6.84 6.78
N VAL A 83 4.44 -6.11 5.68
CA VAL A 83 5.34 -4.94 5.64
C VAL A 83 4.94 -3.90 6.68
N ALA A 84 3.64 -3.57 6.76
CA ALA A 84 3.14 -2.64 7.76
C ALA A 84 3.43 -3.12 9.21
N ILE A 85 3.29 -4.42 9.48
CA ILE A 85 3.58 -5.01 10.79
C ILE A 85 5.07 -4.92 11.12
N VAL A 86 5.95 -5.23 10.15
CA VAL A 86 7.41 -5.14 10.33
C VAL A 86 7.83 -3.69 10.58
N LEU A 87 7.31 -2.74 9.79
CA LEU A 87 7.58 -1.32 9.96
C LEU A 87 7.10 -0.80 11.32
N PHE A 88 5.90 -1.21 11.75
CA PHE A 88 5.36 -0.85 13.05
C PHE A 88 6.23 -1.38 14.21
N SER A 89 6.63 -2.65 14.13
CA SER A 89 7.34 -3.34 15.21
C SER A 89 8.84 -3.04 15.23
N VAL A 90 9.58 -3.55 14.25
CA VAL A 90 11.04 -3.47 14.17
C VAL A 90 11.48 -2.04 13.88
N GLY A 91 10.74 -1.29 13.06
CA GLY A 91 11.02 0.12 12.80
C GLY A 91 10.56 1.02 13.95
N GLY A 92 9.24 1.18 14.09
CA GLY A 92 8.62 2.18 14.96
C GLY A 92 8.76 1.90 16.45
N LEU A 93 8.23 0.77 16.94
CA LEU A 93 8.23 0.47 18.38
C LEU A 93 9.64 0.36 18.96
N PHE A 94 10.57 -0.26 18.22
CA PHE A 94 11.97 -0.31 18.64
C PHE A 94 12.56 1.10 18.78
N SER A 95 12.37 1.96 17.78
CA SER A 95 12.93 3.32 17.79
C SER A 95 12.30 4.18 18.90
N VAL A 96 11.01 4.00 19.18
CA VAL A 96 10.36 4.66 20.34
C VAL A 96 10.95 4.17 21.65
N TYR A 97 11.14 2.86 21.81
CA TYR A 97 11.76 2.28 22.99
C TYR A 97 13.17 2.85 23.21
N GLU A 98 14.00 2.81 22.17
CA GLU A 98 15.38 3.32 22.21
C GLU A 98 15.42 4.83 22.50
N GLY A 99 14.53 5.61 21.88
CA GLY A 99 14.41 7.05 22.14
C GLY A 99 13.99 7.36 23.58
N VAL A 100 13.02 6.62 24.14
CA VAL A 100 12.62 6.76 25.55
C VAL A 100 13.75 6.37 26.49
N GLU A 101 14.48 5.30 26.17
CA GLU A 101 15.60 4.83 26.98
C GLU A 101 16.75 5.84 26.99
N LYS A 102 17.13 6.38 25.83
CA LYS A 102 18.12 7.45 25.68
C LYS A 102 17.73 8.72 26.44
N LEU A 103 16.45 9.08 26.44
CA LEU A 103 15.95 10.23 27.22
C LEU A 103 16.00 10.00 28.73
N ARG A 104 15.84 8.76 29.19
CA ARG A 104 15.93 8.40 30.62
C ARG A 104 17.36 8.23 31.10
N HIS A 105 18.23 7.71 30.23
CA HIS A 105 19.64 7.44 30.51
C HIS A 105 20.51 8.08 29.40
N PRO A 106 20.69 9.42 29.42
CA PRO A 106 21.45 10.09 28.39
C PRO A 106 22.93 9.71 28.45
N HIS A 107 23.47 9.23 27.33
CA HIS A 107 24.91 9.01 27.13
C HIS A 107 25.45 9.93 26.04
N GLU A 108 26.70 10.35 26.16
CA GLU A 108 27.36 11.21 25.18
C GLU A 108 27.55 10.49 23.83
N LEU A 109 27.63 11.30 22.77
CA LEU A 109 27.92 10.80 21.42
C LEU A 109 29.43 10.62 21.25
N GLU A 110 29.84 9.45 20.77
CA GLU A 110 31.21 9.28 20.32
C GLU A 110 31.33 9.88 18.91
N SER A 111 32.32 10.74 18.67
CA SER A 111 32.64 11.25 17.33
C SER A 111 31.44 11.82 16.53
N GLY A 112 30.56 12.62 17.14
CA GLY A 112 29.32 13.06 16.48
C GLY A 112 29.51 13.84 15.15
N LEU A 113 30.67 14.46 14.90
CA LEU A 113 30.98 15.04 13.59
C LEU A 113 30.96 13.98 12.46
N ILE A 114 31.41 12.74 12.76
CA ILE A 114 31.35 11.62 11.82
C ILE A 114 29.88 11.25 11.54
N ALA A 115 29.03 11.21 12.58
CA ALA A 115 27.60 10.96 12.42
C ALA A 115 26.95 11.99 11.49
N VAL A 116 27.23 13.29 11.69
CA VAL A 116 26.71 14.37 10.85
C VAL A 116 27.13 14.21 9.39
N VAL A 117 28.41 13.95 9.12
CA VAL A 117 28.90 13.76 7.75
C VAL A 117 28.19 12.59 7.07
N ILE A 118 28.04 11.46 7.77
CA ILE A 118 27.38 10.28 7.22
C ILE A 118 25.89 10.54 7.00
N LEU A 119 25.21 11.21 7.93
CA LEU A 119 23.80 11.60 7.78
C LEU A 119 23.59 12.52 6.58
N VAL A 120 24.47 13.50 6.36
CA VAL A 120 24.39 14.38 5.18
C VAL A 120 24.57 13.60 3.87
N ILE A 121 25.50 12.64 3.84
CA ILE A 121 25.67 11.75 2.69
C ILE A 121 24.42 10.89 2.48
N ALA A 122 23.88 10.31 3.56
CA ALA A 122 22.68 9.47 3.52
C ALA A 122 21.46 10.26 3.01
N VAL A 123 21.23 11.48 3.51
CA VAL A 123 20.18 12.39 3.00
C VAL A 123 20.35 12.64 1.51
N GLY A 124 21.58 12.88 1.04
CA GLY A 124 21.82 13.09 -0.40
C GLY A 124 21.51 11.85 -1.26
N LEU A 125 21.84 10.65 -0.78
CA LEU A 125 21.56 9.39 -1.47
C LEU A 125 20.05 9.06 -1.46
N GLU A 126 19.40 9.24 -0.32
CA GLU A 126 17.98 8.99 -0.12
C GLU A 126 17.13 9.99 -0.92
N SER A 127 17.47 11.28 -0.88
CA SER A 127 16.89 12.32 -1.75
C SER A 127 16.97 11.95 -3.24
N TYR A 128 18.08 11.36 -3.69
CA TYR A 128 18.23 10.90 -5.07
C TYR A 128 17.34 9.68 -5.38
N SER A 129 17.25 8.73 -4.45
CA SER A 129 16.35 7.57 -4.54
C SER A 129 14.89 8.03 -4.63
N LEU A 130 14.44 8.84 -3.67
CA LEU A 130 13.09 9.40 -3.62
C LEU A 130 12.76 10.21 -4.87
N SER A 131 13.69 11.05 -5.35
CA SER A 131 13.50 11.81 -6.59
C SER A 131 13.28 10.89 -7.81
N THR A 132 13.98 9.76 -7.86
CA THR A 132 13.81 8.74 -8.89
C THR A 132 12.46 8.05 -8.77
N ALA A 133 12.07 7.61 -7.57
CA ALA A 133 10.78 6.98 -7.29
C ALA A 133 9.60 7.92 -7.62
N VAL A 134 9.71 9.20 -7.25
CA VAL A 134 8.74 10.26 -7.58
C VAL A 134 8.65 10.46 -9.08
N ARG A 135 9.79 10.51 -9.79
CA ARG A 135 9.81 10.67 -11.25
C ARG A 135 9.16 9.49 -11.97
N GLU A 136 9.45 8.25 -11.56
CA GLU A 136 8.82 7.06 -12.14
C GLU A 136 7.31 7.02 -11.81
N SER A 137 6.94 7.32 -10.57
CA SER A 137 5.54 7.36 -10.14
C SER A 137 4.75 8.47 -10.84
N SER A 138 5.38 9.60 -11.15
CA SER A 138 4.75 10.70 -11.88
C SER A 138 4.28 10.30 -13.28
N LYS A 139 4.99 9.37 -13.95
CA LYS A 139 4.59 8.84 -15.27
C LYS A 139 3.27 8.06 -15.19
N THR A 140 3.03 7.40 -14.07
CA THR A 140 1.83 6.58 -13.81
C THR A 140 0.71 7.36 -13.12
N ARG A 141 1.05 8.43 -12.39
CA ARG A 141 0.10 9.29 -11.66
C ARG A 141 -0.88 10.00 -12.60
N GLY A 142 -0.39 10.52 -13.73
CA GLY A 142 -1.17 11.41 -14.59
C GLY A 142 -1.59 12.68 -13.84
N ASP A 143 -2.84 13.10 -13.99
CA ASP A 143 -3.38 14.35 -13.41
C ASP A 143 -3.85 14.23 -11.95
N ARG A 144 -3.84 13.03 -11.37
CA ARG A 144 -4.31 12.77 -10.00
C ARG A 144 -3.41 13.41 -8.95
N SER A 145 -3.95 13.95 -7.87
CA SER A 145 -3.13 14.40 -6.73
C SER A 145 -2.33 13.23 -6.12
N TRP A 146 -1.24 13.52 -5.40
CA TRP A 146 -0.45 12.47 -4.72
C TRP A 146 -1.28 11.66 -3.72
N TRP A 147 -2.17 12.32 -2.98
CA TRP A 147 -3.08 11.65 -2.05
C TRP A 147 -4.06 10.72 -2.77
N GLN A 148 -4.63 11.17 -3.89
CA GLN A 148 -5.48 10.32 -4.74
C GLN A 148 -4.68 9.16 -5.33
N PHE A 149 -3.43 9.39 -5.76
CA PHE A 149 -2.59 8.34 -6.32
C PHE A 149 -2.30 7.24 -5.30
N ILE A 150 -1.95 7.60 -4.07
CA ILE A 150 -1.70 6.63 -2.99
C ILE A 150 -2.96 5.83 -2.66
N ARG A 151 -4.11 6.50 -2.51
CA ARG A 151 -5.37 5.87 -2.09
C ARG A 151 -6.12 5.13 -3.23
N GLU A 152 -5.93 5.54 -4.47
CA GLU A 152 -6.54 4.92 -5.64
C GLU A 152 -5.65 3.86 -6.29
N ALA A 153 -4.38 3.77 -5.88
CA ALA A 153 -3.49 2.71 -6.31
C ALA A 153 -3.99 1.36 -5.75
N ARG A 154 -4.27 0.43 -6.65
CA ARG A 154 -4.72 -0.94 -6.33
C ARG A 154 -3.57 -1.95 -6.26
N ALA A 155 -2.38 -1.50 -6.67
CA ALA A 155 -1.12 -2.19 -6.48
C ALA A 155 -0.44 -1.60 -5.24
N PRO A 156 -0.24 -2.40 -4.17
CA PRO A 156 0.27 -1.89 -2.91
C PRO A 156 1.73 -1.45 -2.99
N GLU A 157 2.51 -1.92 -3.96
CA GLU A 157 3.97 -1.76 -3.96
C GLU A 157 4.41 -0.31 -4.11
N LEU A 158 3.87 0.40 -5.12
CA LEU A 158 4.32 1.77 -5.40
C LEU A 158 3.96 2.77 -4.30
N PRO A 159 2.72 2.81 -3.78
CA PRO A 159 2.37 3.71 -2.69
C PRO A 159 3.16 3.43 -1.41
N ILE A 160 3.36 2.15 -1.08
CA ILE A 160 4.08 1.74 0.13
C ILE A 160 5.54 2.16 0.03
N VAL A 161 6.22 1.86 -1.08
CA VAL A 161 7.62 2.25 -1.28
C VAL A 161 7.77 3.78 -1.22
N LEU A 162 6.87 4.55 -1.82
CA LEU A 162 6.91 6.02 -1.74
C LEU A 162 6.72 6.55 -0.30
N LEU A 163 5.85 5.92 0.47
CA LEU A 163 5.61 6.28 1.86
C LEU A 163 6.81 5.89 2.74
N GLU A 164 7.44 4.75 2.47
CA GLU A 164 8.66 4.28 3.14
C GLU A 164 9.83 5.21 2.82
N ASP A 165 10.12 5.51 1.55
CA ASP A 165 11.19 6.43 1.14
C ASP A 165 11.00 7.83 1.74
N LEU A 166 9.77 8.33 1.78
CA LEU A 166 9.46 9.62 2.42
C LEU A 166 9.70 9.55 3.94
N ALA A 167 9.34 8.45 4.58
CA ALA A 167 9.58 8.25 6.01
C ALA A 167 11.07 8.16 6.31
N ALA A 168 11.84 7.47 5.47
CA ALA A 168 13.29 7.36 5.58
C ALA A 168 13.97 8.73 5.46
N GLU A 169 13.59 9.53 4.47
CA GLU A 169 14.14 10.88 4.28
C GLU A 169 13.83 11.79 5.48
N LEU A 170 12.59 11.79 5.96
CA LEU A 170 12.20 12.57 7.15
C LEU A 170 12.88 12.06 8.42
N GLY A 171 13.06 10.75 8.55
CA GLY A 171 13.79 10.11 9.65
C GLY A 171 15.25 10.56 9.69
N LEU A 172 15.92 10.56 8.54
CA LEU A 172 17.27 11.10 8.39
C LEU A 172 17.38 12.58 8.77
N ILE A 173 16.38 13.40 8.41
CA ILE A 173 16.31 14.80 8.83
C ILE A 173 16.20 14.91 10.35
N PHE A 174 15.34 14.10 10.99
CA PHE A 174 15.23 14.08 12.45
C PHE A 174 16.52 13.61 13.13
N ALA A 175 17.20 12.60 12.58
CA ALA A 175 18.49 12.14 13.07
C ALA A 175 19.55 13.26 12.96
N LEU A 176 19.61 13.94 11.82
CA LEU A 176 20.55 15.04 11.58
C LEU A 176 20.31 16.21 12.53
N LEU A 177 19.05 16.56 12.78
CA LEU A 177 18.69 17.59 13.75
C LEU A 177 19.02 17.14 15.19
N GLY A 178 18.70 15.91 15.57
CA GLY A 178 18.97 15.39 16.91
C GLY A 178 20.46 15.34 17.24
N VAL A 179 21.25 14.74 16.35
CA VAL A 179 22.72 14.68 16.46
C VAL A 179 23.33 16.08 16.37
N GLY A 180 22.88 16.90 15.42
CA GLY A 180 23.40 18.26 15.24
C GLY A 180 23.15 19.17 16.45
N LEU A 181 21.95 19.12 17.02
CA LEU A 181 21.63 19.85 18.26
C LEU A 181 22.41 19.31 19.46
N THR A 182 22.62 17.99 19.54
CA THR A 182 23.46 17.40 20.59
C THR A 182 24.87 17.98 20.56
N LEU A 183 25.46 18.15 19.37
CA LEU A 183 26.80 18.73 19.22
C LEU A 183 26.84 20.24 19.46
N LEU A 184 25.79 20.97 19.09
CA LEU A 184 25.74 22.42 19.23
C LEU A 184 25.45 22.87 20.66
N LEU A 185 24.64 22.10 21.40
CA LEU A 185 24.24 22.41 22.77
C LEU A 185 24.99 21.60 23.82
N ASP A 186 25.81 20.62 23.41
CA ASP A 186 26.51 19.68 24.30
C ASP A 186 25.53 18.93 25.24
N ASP A 187 24.36 18.57 24.71
CA ASP A 187 23.28 17.92 25.46
C ASP A 187 22.74 16.68 24.70
N PRO A 188 23.01 15.45 25.19
CA PRO A 188 22.61 14.20 24.54
C PRO A 188 21.10 13.94 24.51
N ILE A 189 20.30 14.76 25.20
CA ILE A 189 18.83 14.68 25.16
C ILE A 189 18.31 14.87 23.73
N TRP A 190 18.98 15.68 22.91
CA TRP A 190 18.53 15.95 21.54
C TRP A 190 18.66 14.75 20.60
N ASP A 191 19.66 13.89 20.78
CA ASP A 191 19.77 12.61 20.07
C ASP A 191 18.63 11.66 20.47
N GLY A 192 18.29 11.62 21.76
CA GLY A 192 17.12 10.86 22.25
C GLY A 192 15.80 11.38 21.69
N ALA A 193 15.63 12.71 21.64
CA ALA A 193 14.45 13.36 21.08
C ALA A 193 14.32 13.10 19.57
N GLY A 194 15.43 13.15 18.83
CA GLY A 194 15.49 12.80 17.41
C GLY A 194 15.08 11.34 17.17
N THR A 195 15.67 10.41 17.94
CA THR A 195 15.32 8.98 17.92
C THR A 195 13.83 8.74 18.18
N LEU A 196 13.27 9.41 19.19
CA LEU A 196 11.85 9.30 19.51
C LEU A 196 10.96 9.85 18.38
N ALA A 197 11.35 10.97 17.76
CA ALA A 197 10.64 11.55 16.62
C ALA A 197 10.62 10.58 15.41
N ILE A 198 11.74 9.92 15.13
CA ILE A 198 11.83 8.87 14.10
C ILE A 198 10.87 7.73 14.43
N GLY A 199 10.89 7.22 15.67
CA GLY A 199 9.99 6.15 16.07
C GLY A 199 8.50 6.51 15.91
N ILE A 200 8.10 7.71 16.32
CA ILE A 200 6.73 8.21 16.14
C ILE A 200 6.37 8.31 14.66
N LEU A 201 7.26 8.86 13.83
CA LEU A 201 7.07 8.95 12.39
C LEU A 201 6.82 7.58 11.77
N LEU A 202 7.66 6.59 12.08
CA LEU A 202 7.52 5.22 11.57
C LEU A 202 6.22 4.57 12.03
N LEU A 203 5.77 4.80 13.27
CA LEU A 203 4.47 4.30 13.74
C LEU A 203 3.31 4.91 12.96
N VAL A 204 3.35 6.21 12.69
CA VAL A 204 2.31 6.90 11.89
C VAL A 204 2.26 6.33 10.47
N VAL A 205 3.42 6.19 9.83
CA VAL A 205 3.51 5.65 8.46
C VAL A 205 3.06 4.19 8.44
N ALA A 206 3.46 3.37 9.41
CA ALA A 206 3.04 1.99 9.50
C ALA A 206 1.53 1.84 9.68
N VAL A 207 0.89 2.69 10.49
CA VAL A 207 -0.58 2.69 10.64
C VAL A 207 -1.25 3.07 9.32
N LEU A 208 -0.75 4.09 8.63
CA LEU A 208 -1.28 4.49 7.32
C LEU A 208 -1.19 3.35 6.31
N VAL A 209 0.00 2.74 6.17
CA VAL A 209 0.20 1.57 5.29
C VAL A 209 -0.69 0.40 5.69
N ALA A 210 -0.83 0.11 6.98
CA ALA A 210 -1.69 -0.96 7.48
C ALA A 210 -3.16 -0.72 7.13
N THR A 211 -3.65 0.53 7.25
CA THR A 211 -5.06 0.86 6.93
C THR A 211 -5.36 0.68 5.44
N GLU A 212 -4.46 1.09 4.56
CA GLU A 212 -4.62 0.90 3.12
C GLU A 212 -4.52 -0.59 2.74
N ALA A 213 -3.52 -1.30 3.28
CA ALA A 213 -3.37 -2.75 3.05
C ALA A 213 -4.57 -3.56 3.57
N TYR A 214 -5.14 -3.17 4.70
CA TYR A 214 -6.33 -3.79 5.25
C TYR A 214 -7.55 -3.63 4.33
N GLY A 215 -7.78 -2.43 3.77
CA GLY A 215 -8.85 -2.18 2.80
C GLY A 215 -8.78 -3.14 1.61
N MET A 216 -7.58 -3.28 1.03
CA MET A 216 -7.33 -4.19 -0.09
C MET A 216 -7.51 -5.68 0.28
N LEU A 217 -7.17 -6.07 1.51
CA LEU A 217 -7.35 -7.44 2.01
C LEU A 217 -8.82 -7.82 2.20
N VAL A 218 -9.61 -6.93 2.80
CA VAL A 218 -11.07 -7.10 2.95
C VAL A 218 -11.71 -7.16 1.56
N GLY A 219 -11.21 -6.30 0.68
CA GLY A 219 -11.51 -6.29 -0.74
C GLY A 219 -12.28 -5.04 -1.14
N GLU A 220 -11.68 -4.29 -2.05
CA GLU A 220 -12.21 -3.01 -2.51
C GLU A 220 -13.00 -3.14 -3.80
N ALA A 221 -13.95 -2.24 -3.98
CA ALA A 221 -14.64 -2.08 -5.25
C ALA A 221 -13.69 -1.56 -6.33
N ALA A 222 -14.06 -1.78 -7.60
CA ALA A 222 -13.41 -1.12 -8.72
C ALA A 222 -13.52 0.40 -8.58
N THR A 223 -12.65 1.13 -9.27
CA THR A 223 -12.66 2.60 -9.23
C THR A 223 -14.02 3.15 -9.67
N PRO A 224 -14.47 4.32 -9.17
CA PRO A 224 -15.76 4.90 -9.54
C PRO A 224 -15.95 5.03 -11.05
N GLN A 225 -14.88 5.35 -11.77
CA GLN A 225 -14.84 5.43 -13.24
C GLN A 225 -15.05 4.05 -13.87
N ALA A 226 -14.34 3.01 -13.40
CA ALA A 226 -14.53 1.65 -13.88
C ALA A 226 -15.95 1.14 -13.59
N VAL A 227 -16.50 1.41 -12.40
CA VAL A 227 -17.89 1.06 -12.05
C VAL A 227 -18.89 1.77 -12.95
N ALA A 228 -18.66 3.05 -13.27
CA ALA A 228 -19.50 3.81 -14.19
C ALA A 228 -19.45 3.24 -15.61
N THR A 229 -18.25 2.90 -16.10
CA THR A 229 -18.06 2.22 -17.40
C THR A 229 -18.78 0.89 -17.43
N ILE A 230 -18.55 0.00 -16.46
CA ILE A 230 -19.20 -1.32 -16.36
C ILE A 230 -20.72 -1.17 -16.35
N ARG A 231 -21.25 -0.24 -15.55
CA ARG A 231 -22.69 0.03 -15.48
C ARG A 231 -23.23 0.53 -16.82
N GLY A 232 -22.53 1.45 -17.46
CA GLY A 232 -22.91 2.01 -18.76
C GLY A 232 -22.92 0.94 -19.85
N THR A 233 -21.88 0.12 -19.92
CA THR A 233 -21.77 -1.00 -20.86
C THR A 233 -22.90 -2.01 -20.67
N LEU A 234 -23.18 -2.42 -19.43
CA LEU A 234 -24.31 -3.32 -19.14
C LEU A 234 -25.66 -2.71 -19.48
N ALA A 235 -25.86 -1.41 -19.20
CA ALA A 235 -27.11 -0.73 -19.51
C ALA A 235 -27.34 -0.52 -21.01
N ALA A 236 -26.27 -0.45 -21.80
CA ALA A 236 -26.33 -0.33 -23.25
C ALA A 236 -26.40 -1.69 -23.97
N ALA A 237 -26.22 -2.81 -23.26
CA ALA A 237 -26.20 -4.13 -23.86
C ALA A 237 -27.60 -4.51 -24.40
N PRO A 238 -27.70 -4.97 -25.66
CA PRO A 238 -28.98 -5.39 -26.23
C PRO A 238 -29.65 -6.48 -25.39
N GLY A 239 -30.93 -6.30 -25.07
CA GLY A 239 -31.69 -7.25 -24.24
C GLY A 239 -31.66 -6.95 -22.74
N VAL A 240 -30.75 -6.08 -22.27
CA VAL A 240 -30.74 -5.59 -20.89
C VAL A 240 -31.70 -4.42 -20.74
N THR A 241 -32.71 -4.59 -19.89
CA THR A 241 -33.69 -3.54 -19.57
C THR A 241 -33.23 -2.63 -18.44
N LYS A 242 -32.49 -3.18 -17.46
CA LYS A 242 -32.02 -2.45 -16.27
C LYS A 242 -30.84 -3.16 -15.61
N VAL A 243 -29.88 -2.41 -15.09
CA VAL A 243 -28.89 -2.96 -14.13
C VAL A 243 -29.47 -2.87 -12.72
N ILE A 244 -29.90 -4.00 -12.15
CA ILE A 244 -30.59 -4.08 -10.86
C ILE A 244 -29.58 -3.97 -9.71
N HIS A 245 -28.53 -4.80 -9.76
CA HIS A 245 -27.43 -4.77 -8.81
C HIS A 245 -26.10 -4.85 -9.55
N LEU A 246 -25.09 -4.16 -9.04
CA LEU A 246 -23.73 -4.25 -9.53
C LEU A 246 -22.80 -4.20 -8.32
N ARG A 247 -22.01 -5.25 -8.15
CA ARG A 247 -20.92 -5.34 -7.18
C ARG A 247 -19.64 -5.67 -7.92
N THR A 248 -18.58 -4.99 -7.54
CA THR A 248 -17.24 -5.21 -8.07
C THR A 248 -16.30 -5.46 -6.92
N LEU A 249 -15.27 -6.26 -7.13
CA LEU A 249 -14.28 -6.58 -6.12
C LEU A 249 -12.92 -6.81 -6.78
N HIS A 250 -11.85 -6.23 -6.25
CA HIS A 250 -10.50 -6.62 -6.64
C HIS A 250 -10.15 -8.00 -6.05
N LEU A 251 -9.84 -8.97 -6.92
CA LEU A 251 -9.31 -10.28 -6.52
C LEU A 251 -7.79 -10.27 -6.38
N GLY A 252 -7.17 -9.27 -7.01
CA GLY A 252 -5.81 -8.82 -6.82
C GLY A 252 -5.66 -7.45 -7.50
N PRO A 253 -4.45 -6.88 -7.51
CA PRO A 253 -4.19 -5.59 -8.13
C PRO A 253 -4.61 -5.50 -9.60
N ASP A 254 -4.48 -6.62 -10.31
CA ASP A 254 -4.61 -6.70 -11.76
C ASP A 254 -5.85 -7.48 -12.22
N GLU A 255 -6.79 -7.79 -11.32
CA GLU A 255 -7.97 -8.60 -11.67
C GLU A 255 -9.21 -8.21 -10.88
N LEU A 256 -10.33 -8.10 -11.60
CA LEU A 256 -11.63 -7.72 -11.06
C LEU A 256 -12.62 -8.89 -11.08
N LEU A 257 -13.42 -9.00 -10.03
CA LEU A 257 -14.69 -9.71 -10.02
C LEU A 257 -15.80 -8.70 -10.33
N VAL A 258 -16.66 -9.03 -11.29
CA VAL A 258 -17.87 -8.27 -11.61
C VAL A 258 -19.06 -9.19 -11.40
N ALA A 259 -19.85 -8.92 -10.36
CA ALA A 259 -21.09 -9.63 -10.06
C ALA A 259 -22.26 -8.67 -10.25
N ALA A 260 -23.10 -8.92 -11.26
CA ALA A 260 -24.21 -8.05 -11.59
C ALA A 260 -25.50 -8.82 -11.76
N LYS A 261 -26.61 -8.21 -11.32
CA LYS A 261 -27.95 -8.66 -11.63
C LYS A 261 -28.51 -7.76 -12.71
N ILE A 262 -28.90 -8.34 -13.85
CA ILE A 262 -29.41 -7.64 -15.03
C ILE A 262 -30.88 -8.00 -15.27
N GLY A 263 -31.66 -6.97 -15.56
CA GLY A 263 -33.07 -7.07 -15.86
C GLY A 263 -33.29 -7.52 -17.30
N ILE A 264 -34.06 -8.57 -17.51
CA ILE A 264 -34.47 -9.06 -18.83
C ILE A 264 -35.99 -8.95 -19.00
N ALA A 265 -36.46 -8.82 -20.23
CA ALA A 265 -37.88 -8.77 -20.53
C ALA A 265 -38.59 -10.07 -20.04
N PRO A 266 -39.79 -9.97 -19.40
CA PRO A 266 -40.53 -11.14 -18.92
C PRO A 266 -40.90 -12.14 -20.02
N THR A 267 -40.99 -11.67 -21.26
CA THR A 267 -41.36 -12.46 -22.44
C THR A 267 -40.15 -13.08 -23.14
N ALA A 268 -38.93 -12.84 -22.67
CA ALA A 268 -37.72 -13.36 -23.29
C ALA A 268 -37.64 -14.90 -23.13
N THR A 269 -37.30 -15.57 -24.22
CA THR A 269 -36.99 -16.99 -24.23
C THR A 269 -35.63 -17.25 -23.58
N MET A 270 -35.40 -18.47 -23.09
CA MET A 270 -34.11 -18.84 -22.50
C MET A 270 -32.92 -18.65 -23.46
N ARG A 271 -33.15 -18.82 -24.77
CA ARG A 271 -32.15 -18.57 -25.82
C ARG A 271 -31.77 -17.10 -25.91
N GLU A 272 -32.75 -16.20 -25.83
CA GLU A 272 -32.52 -14.75 -25.84
C GLU A 272 -31.82 -14.28 -24.56
N VAL A 273 -32.17 -14.87 -23.41
CA VAL A 273 -31.48 -14.62 -22.14
C VAL A 273 -30.00 -15.00 -22.24
N ALA A 274 -29.69 -16.20 -22.73
CA ALA A 274 -28.31 -16.66 -22.90
C ALA A 274 -27.53 -15.74 -23.86
N ALA A 275 -28.09 -15.41 -25.01
CA ALA A 275 -27.46 -14.49 -25.97
C ALA A 275 -27.23 -13.08 -25.40
N THR A 276 -28.15 -12.59 -24.55
CA THR A 276 -28.00 -11.31 -23.85
C THR A 276 -26.83 -11.35 -22.86
N ILE A 277 -26.72 -12.43 -22.09
CA ILE A 277 -25.63 -12.62 -21.13
C ILE A 277 -24.29 -12.68 -21.87
N ASP A 278 -24.18 -13.56 -22.88
CA ASP A 278 -22.93 -13.73 -23.65
C ASP A 278 -22.48 -12.41 -24.28
N GLY A 279 -23.41 -11.68 -24.91
CA GLY A 279 -23.11 -10.38 -25.53
C GLY A 279 -22.73 -9.31 -24.50
N ALA A 280 -23.38 -9.29 -23.33
CA ALA A 280 -23.04 -8.36 -22.26
C ALA A 280 -21.66 -8.66 -21.65
N GLU A 281 -21.30 -9.94 -21.49
CA GLU A 281 -19.97 -10.33 -21.03
C GLU A 281 -18.89 -9.96 -22.04
N GLU A 282 -19.11 -10.19 -23.33
CA GLU A 282 -18.18 -9.81 -24.39
C GLU A 282 -17.98 -8.29 -24.44
N ALA A 283 -19.07 -7.51 -24.36
CA ALA A 283 -19.01 -6.05 -24.28
C ALA A 283 -18.23 -5.57 -23.05
N LEU A 284 -18.42 -6.22 -21.89
CA LEU A 284 -17.65 -5.91 -20.69
C LEU A 284 -16.16 -6.20 -20.89
N ARG A 285 -15.78 -7.37 -21.40
CA ARG A 285 -14.38 -7.73 -21.69
C ARG A 285 -13.71 -6.75 -22.65
N ALA A 286 -14.47 -6.14 -23.56
CA ALA A 286 -13.98 -5.11 -24.48
C ALA A 286 -13.92 -3.70 -23.88
N SER A 287 -14.67 -3.43 -22.81
CA SER A 287 -14.81 -2.08 -22.23
C SER A 287 -13.64 -1.63 -21.34
N LEU A 288 -12.92 -2.59 -20.75
CA LEU A 288 -11.81 -2.35 -19.84
C LEU A 288 -10.67 -3.32 -20.15
N THR A 289 -9.43 -2.86 -20.02
CA THR A 289 -8.23 -3.68 -20.24
C THR A 289 -7.90 -4.61 -19.09
N VAL A 290 -8.44 -4.35 -17.89
CA VAL A 290 -8.24 -5.18 -16.71
C VAL A 290 -8.99 -6.51 -16.87
N PRO A 291 -8.33 -7.66 -16.68
CA PRO A 291 -8.99 -8.97 -16.63
C PRO A 291 -10.16 -9.00 -15.65
N MET A 292 -11.27 -9.60 -16.10
CA MET A 292 -12.51 -9.68 -15.32
C MET A 292 -13.04 -11.11 -15.25
N ARG A 293 -13.39 -11.52 -14.03
CA ARG A 293 -14.29 -12.65 -13.76
C ARG A 293 -15.71 -12.11 -13.66
N ILE A 294 -16.56 -12.48 -14.61
CA ILE A 294 -17.88 -11.89 -14.78
C ILE A 294 -18.94 -12.93 -14.38
N PHE A 295 -19.87 -12.51 -13.54
CA PHE A 295 -21.05 -13.27 -13.15
C PHE A 295 -22.28 -12.39 -13.36
N LEU A 296 -23.07 -12.70 -14.38
CA LEU A 296 -24.33 -12.02 -14.69
C LEU A 296 -25.51 -12.90 -14.30
N GLU A 297 -26.32 -12.44 -13.35
CA GLU A 297 -27.57 -13.07 -12.95
C GLU A 297 -28.74 -12.40 -13.68
N PRO A 298 -29.49 -13.09 -14.56
CA PRO A 298 -30.69 -12.54 -15.16
C PRO A 298 -31.85 -12.52 -14.14
N ASP A 299 -32.63 -11.45 -14.13
CA ASP A 299 -33.85 -11.33 -13.33
C ASP A 299 -34.91 -10.54 -14.09
N ILE A 300 -36.16 -10.64 -13.65
CA ILE A 300 -37.26 -9.83 -14.15
C ILE A 300 -37.31 -8.56 -13.30
N PRO A 301 -37.23 -7.35 -13.88
CA PRO A 301 -37.35 -6.11 -13.12
C PRO A 301 -38.67 -6.08 -12.35
N ARG A 302 -38.59 -5.96 -11.04
CA ARG A 302 -39.74 -5.67 -10.16
C ARG A 302 -39.59 -4.23 -9.68
N ASP A 303 -40.70 -3.51 -9.60
CA ASP A 303 -40.70 -2.24 -8.87
C ASP A 303 -40.28 -2.53 -7.42
N ALA A 304 -39.40 -1.69 -6.87
CA ALA A 304 -38.75 -1.98 -5.60
C ALA A 304 -39.79 -2.15 -4.48
N LEU A 305 -39.83 -3.34 -3.86
CA LEU A 305 -40.45 -3.48 -2.55
C LEU A 305 -39.69 -2.57 -1.56
N PRO A 306 -40.38 -1.89 -0.63
CA PRO A 306 -39.72 -1.05 0.37
C PRO A 306 -38.63 -1.86 1.07
N ARG A 307 -37.40 -1.34 1.12
CA ARG A 307 -36.33 -1.99 1.90
C ARG A 307 -36.82 -2.11 3.35
N PRO A 308 -36.66 -3.26 4.02
CA PRO A 308 -36.77 -3.30 5.46
C PRO A 308 -35.78 -2.26 6.01
N ALA A 309 -36.25 -1.37 6.88
CA ALA A 309 -35.37 -0.45 7.58
C ALA A 309 -34.22 -1.27 8.17
N ALA A 310 -32.98 -0.87 7.89
CA ALA A 310 -31.85 -1.40 8.63
C ALA A 310 -32.22 -1.23 10.12
N SER A 311 -32.22 -2.33 10.86
CA SER A 311 -32.47 -2.33 12.29
C SER A 311 -31.36 -1.51 12.94
N GLY A 312 -31.55 -0.19 12.97
CA GLY A 312 -30.83 0.71 13.83
C GLY A 312 -31.25 0.33 15.23
N THR A 313 -30.33 -0.27 15.96
CA THR A 313 -30.35 -0.26 17.41
C THR A 313 -30.26 1.21 17.82
N GLU A 314 -31.40 1.92 17.85
CA GLU A 314 -31.54 3.11 18.67
C GLU A 314 -31.37 2.64 20.11
N ALA A 315 -30.15 2.79 20.62
CA ALA A 315 -29.90 2.75 22.04
C ALA A 315 -30.68 3.90 22.67
N THR A 316 -31.84 3.56 23.22
CA THR A 316 -32.64 4.40 24.09
C THR A 316 -31.78 4.86 25.27
N SER A 317 -31.23 6.07 25.19
CA SER A 317 -30.83 6.82 26.38
C SER A 317 -32.01 7.71 26.77
N ALA A 318 -32.81 7.24 27.73
CA ALA A 318 -33.72 8.08 28.49
C ALA A 318 -33.11 8.35 29.88
N PRO A 319 -33.43 9.49 30.50
CA PRO A 319 -32.59 10.13 31.51
C PRO A 319 -32.94 9.72 32.94
N ALA A 320 -31.94 9.74 33.82
CA ALA A 320 -32.04 10.07 35.24
C ALA A 320 -30.65 10.44 35.76
#